data_AF-A0A2P7R150-F1
#
_entry.id   AF-A0A2P7R150-F1
#
_cell.length_a   1.000
_cell.length_b   1.000
_cell.length_c   1.000
_cell.angle_alpha   90.00
_cell.angle_beta   90.00
_cell.angle_gamma   90.00
#
_symmetry.space_group_name_H-M   'P 1'
#
loop_
_entity.id
_entity.type
_entity.pdbx_description
1 polymer ?
#
loop_
_entity_poly.entity_id
_entity_poly.type
_entity_poly.pdbx_seq_one_letter_code
_entity_poly.pdbx_strand_id
1 'polypeptide(L)'
;MKIQTADTLARIILIVQAILIPVLVLGSGLLMQQGLAEGGPAPALTGPMLWGFLVLISLAWIWLCRRAWSGYLSDGGMLRQWPFWVLVAVQLPSFPLGTLMGAGLIFLKIKFHPRRQ
;
A
#
# COMPACT_ATOMS: atom_id res chain seq x y z
N MET A 1 -21.54 0.07 -14.33
CA MET A 1 -21.06 0.65 -13.05
C MET A 1 -20.97 2.15 -13.22
N LYS A 2 -21.48 2.95 -12.28
CA LYS A 2 -21.42 4.43 -12.33
C LYS A 2 -20.07 4.91 -11.78
N ILE A 3 -19.62 6.10 -12.19
CA ILE A 3 -18.35 6.71 -11.72
C ILE A 3 -18.30 6.78 -10.18
N GLN A 4 -19.40 7.20 -9.54
CA GLN A 4 -19.52 7.24 -8.08
C GLN A 4 -19.27 5.87 -7.41
N THR A 5 -19.70 4.77 -8.03
CA THR A 5 -19.46 3.42 -7.54
C THR A 5 -17.98 3.03 -7.68
N ALA A 6 -17.33 3.44 -8.78
CA ALA A 6 -15.90 3.25 -8.99
C ALA A 6 -15.06 4.02 -7.97
N ASP A 7 -15.42 5.27 -7.70
CA ASP A 7 -14.74 6.12 -6.71
C ASP A 7 -14.87 5.53 -5.30
N THR A 8 -16.06 5.02 -4.98
CA THR A 8 -16.31 4.35 -3.69
C THR A 8 -15.47 3.10 -3.55
N LEU A 9 -15.42 2.26 -4.59
CA LEU A 9 -14.62 1.04 -4.60
C LEU A 9 -13.12 1.35 -4.48
N ALA A 10 -12.62 2.33 -5.23
CA ALA A 10 -11.23 2.77 -5.16
C ALA A 10 -10.87 3.31 -3.77
N ARG A 11 -11.77 4.06 -3.14
CA ARG A 11 -11.59 4.57 -1.78
C ARG A 11 -11.55 3.44 -0.77
N ILE A 12 -12.44 2.45 -0.88
CA ILE A 12 -12.45 1.27 0.00
C ILE A 12 -11.12 0.50 -0.14
N ILE A 13 -10.67 0.23 -1.37
CA ILE A 13 -9.41 -0.48 -1.62
C ILE A 13 -8.24 0.24 -0.94
N LEU A 14 -8.15 1.58 -1.08
CA LEU A 14 -7.08 2.35 -0.47
C LEU A 14 -7.17 2.42 1.05
N ILE A 15 -8.38 2.47 1.63
CA ILE A 15 -8.57 2.43 3.09
C ILE A 15 -8.13 1.07 3.63
N VAL A 16 -8.56 -0.02 2.99
CA VAL A 16 -8.15 -1.37 3.38
C VAL A 16 -6.63 -1.50 3.33
N GLN A 17 -5.99 -1.02 2.26
CA GLN A 17 -4.54 -1.03 2.11
C GLN A 17 -3.82 -0.16 3.16
N ALA A 18 -4.38 0.99 3.51
CA ALA A 18 -3.82 1.90 4.49
C ALA A 18 -3.89 1.37 5.93
N ILE A 19 -4.77 0.41 6.21
CA ILE A 19 -4.91 -0.20 7.55
C ILE A 19 -4.21 -1.56 7.59
N LEU A 20 -4.51 -2.43 6.62
CA LEU A 20 -4.06 -3.82 6.62
C LEU A 20 -2.53 -3.92 6.57
N ILE A 21 -1.88 -3.12 5.71
CA ILE A 21 -0.41 -3.20 5.55
C ILE A 21 0.33 -2.73 6.80
N PRO A 22 0.02 -1.58 7.43
CA PRO A 22 0.61 -1.22 8.71
C PRO A 22 0.38 -2.26 9.80
N VAL A 23 -0.81 -2.85 9.89
CA VAL A 23 -1.10 -3.92 10.85
C VAL A 23 -0.20 -5.14 10.61
N LEU A 24 -0.04 -5.56 9.35
CA LEU A 24 0.84 -6.68 8.98
C LEU A 24 2.32 -6.37 9.23
N VAL A 25 2.76 -5.13 8.98
CA VAL A 25 4.15 -4.68 9.23
C VAL A 25 4.46 -4.65 10.72
N LEU A 26 3.55 -4.15 11.55
CA LEU A 26 3.72 -4.16 13.00
C LEU A 26 3.63 -5.59 13.56
N GLY A 27 2.71 -6.41 13.02
CA GLY A 27 2.56 -7.82 13.37
C GLY A 27 3.80 -8.65 13.04
N SER A 28 4.44 -8.42 11.89
CA SER A 28 5.70 -9.09 11.55
C SER A 28 6.85 -8.66 12.48
N GLY A 29 6.86 -7.41 12.92
CA GLY A 29 7.76 -6.93 13.98
C GLY A 29 7.61 -7.70 15.29
N LEU A 30 6.36 -7.96 15.72
CA LEU A 30 6.07 -8.78 16.90
C LEU A 30 6.57 -10.22 16.73
N LEU A 31 6.29 -10.85 15.58
CA LEU A 31 6.75 -12.22 15.29
C LEU A 31 8.28 -12.31 15.25
N MET A 32 8.96 -11.30 14.70
CA MET A 32 10.42 -11.24 14.71
C MET A 32 10.99 -11.15 16.13
N GLN A 33 10.38 -10.35 17.01
CA GLN A 33 10.81 -10.28 18.42
C GLN A 33 10.56 -11.59 19.17
N GLN A 34 9.46 -12.28 18.89
CA GLN A 34 9.20 -13.61 19.45
C GLN A 34 10.23 -14.64 18.98
N GLY A 35 10.57 -14.66 17.68
CA GLY A 35 11.60 -15.55 17.14
C GLY A 35 13.00 -15.31 17.73
N LEU A 36 13.34 -14.06 18.04
CA LEU A 36 14.56 -13.71 18.80
C LEU A 36 14.53 -14.26 20.23
N ALA A 37 13.39 -14.15 20.91
CA ALA A 37 13.23 -14.67 22.28
C ALA A 37 13.31 -16.20 22.34
N GLU A 38 12.92 -16.88 21.27
CA GLU A 38 13.03 -18.34 21.10
C GLU A 38 14.43 -18.81 20.64
N GLY A 39 15.44 -17.92 20.58
CA GLY A 39 16.81 -18.26 20.21
C GLY A 39 17.09 -18.29 18.71
N GLY A 40 16.20 -17.71 17.89
CA GLY A 40 16.40 -17.53 16.46
C GLY A 40 17.54 -16.56 16.12
N PRO A 41 18.01 -16.56 14.86
CA PRO A 41 19.09 -15.68 14.42
C PRO A 41 18.70 -14.21 14.62
N ALA A 42 19.61 -13.43 15.21
CA ALA A 42 19.39 -12.00 15.43
C ALA A 42 19.30 -11.26 14.07
N PRO A 43 18.16 -10.63 13.74
CA PRO A 43 18.02 -9.84 12.53
C PRO A 43 18.90 -8.58 12.61
N ALA A 44 19.20 -7.99 11.45
CA ALA A 44 20.04 -6.79 11.34
C ALA A 44 19.48 -5.55 12.07
N LEU A 45 18.18 -5.55 12.38
CA LEU A 45 17.49 -4.51 13.15
C LEU A 45 16.77 -5.17 14.34
N THR A 46 17.17 -4.83 15.56
CA THR A 46 16.55 -5.32 16.80
C THR A 46 16.19 -4.18 17.74
N GLY A 47 15.36 -4.49 18.75
CA GLY A 47 15.02 -3.56 19.82
C GLY A 47 14.31 -2.28 19.33
N PRO A 48 14.61 -1.09 19.89
CA PRO A 48 13.88 0.15 19.60
C PRO A 48 14.08 0.66 18.16
N MET A 49 15.22 0.33 17.51
CA MET A 49 15.46 0.72 16.11
C MET A 49 14.53 -0.01 15.15
N LEU A 50 14.21 -1.28 15.40
CA LEU A 50 13.22 -2.03 14.62
C LEU A 50 11.88 -1.32 14.64
N TRP A 51 11.39 -0.94 15.82
CA TRP A 51 10.10 -0.24 15.97
C TRP A 51 10.09 1.11 15.26
N GLY A 52 11.16 1.89 15.38
CA GLY A 52 11.29 3.16 14.64
C GLY A 52 11.20 2.95 13.13
N PHE A 53 11.87 1.92 12.61
CA PHE A 53 11.84 1.59 11.19
C PHE A 53 10.46 1.08 10.72
N LEU A 54 9.79 0.23 11.49
CA LEU A 54 8.45 -0.28 11.17
C LEU A 54 7.39 0.84 11.17
N VAL A 55 7.48 1.79 12.12
CA VAL A 55 6.64 2.98 12.15
C VAL A 55 6.91 3.86 10.93
N LEU A 56 8.18 4.07 10.57
CA LEU A 56 8.56 4.84 9.38
C LEU A 56 7.96 4.22 8.10
N ILE A 57 8.09 2.90 7.93
CA ILE A 57 7.48 2.17 6.80
C ILE A 57 5.97 2.34 6.79
N SER A 58 5.32 2.19 7.96
CA SER A 58 3.87 2.32 8.08
C SER A 58 3.39 3.72 7.69
N LEU A 59 4.08 4.76 8.14
CA LEU A 59 3.78 6.15 7.78
C LEU A 59 4.03 6.43 6.30
N ALA A 60 5.14 5.92 5.75
CA ALA A 60 5.44 6.02 4.32
C ALA A 60 4.36 5.33 3.48
N TRP A 61 3.84 4.18 3.93
CA TRP A 61 2.76 3.47 3.26
C TRP A 61 1.44 4.24 3.30
N ILE A 62 1.05 4.76 4.46
CA ILE A 62 -0.14 5.60 4.61
C ILE A 62 -0.04 6.84 3.71
N TRP A 63 1.13 7.47 3.66
CA TRP A 63 1.40 8.60 2.78
C TRP A 63 1.25 8.21 1.31
N LEU A 64 1.76 7.04 0.91
CA LEU A 64 1.61 6.50 -0.44
C LEU A 64 0.15 6.24 -0.81
N CYS A 65 -0.65 5.66 0.09
CA CYS A 65 -2.10 5.47 -0.10
C CYS A 65 -2.83 6.81 -0.28
N ARG A 66 -2.49 7.82 0.52
CA ARG A 66 -3.03 9.19 0.35
C ARG A 66 -2.63 9.78 -1.00
N ARG A 67 -1.40 9.56 -1.44
CA ARG A 67 -0.93 10.06 -2.74
C ARG A 67 -1.58 9.32 -3.90
N ALA A 68 -1.82 8.02 -3.77
CA ALA A 68 -2.58 7.23 -4.73
C ALA A 68 -4.02 7.74 -4.84
N TRP A 69 -4.69 8.08 -3.75
CA TRP A 69 -6.03 8.69 -3.80
C TRP A 69 -6.03 10.04 -4.56
N SER A 70 -5.10 10.92 -4.23
CA SER A 70 -4.94 12.19 -4.97
C SER A 70 -4.60 11.96 -6.44
N GLY A 71 -3.79 10.93 -6.73
CA GLY A 71 -3.48 10.48 -8.08
C GLY A 71 -4.71 9.93 -8.80
N TYR A 72 -5.61 9.22 -8.12
CA TYR A 72 -6.85 8.67 -8.66
C TYR A 72 -7.76 9.78 -9.21
N LEU A 73 -7.98 10.81 -8.37
CA LEU A 73 -8.84 11.95 -8.68
C LEU A 73 -8.21 12.99 -9.62
N SER A 74 -6.91 12.89 -9.90
CA SER A 74 -6.20 13.83 -10.76
C SER A 74 -6.45 13.54 -12.24
N ASP A 75 -6.81 14.58 -13.00
CA ASP A 75 -6.92 14.58 -14.47
C ASP A 75 -5.57 14.31 -15.18
N GLY A 76 -4.45 14.41 -14.45
CA GLY A 76 -3.11 14.14 -14.95
C GLY A 76 -2.88 12.69 -15.42
N GLY A 77 -2.18 12.56 -16.55
CA GLY A 77 -1.81 11.29 -17.17
C GLY A 77 -0.92 10.39 -16.31
N MET A 78 -0.67 9.19 -16.83
CA MET A 78 -0.01 8.04 -16.15
C MET A 78 1.38 8.35 -15.54
N LEU A 79 2.07 9.38 -16.04
CA LEU A 79 3.37 9.85 -15.50
C LEU A 79 3.27 10.40 -14.07
N ARG A 80 2.13 10.95 -13.64
CA ARG A 80 1.89 11.37 -12.25
C ARG A 80 1.36 10.24 -11.35
N GLN A 81 1.23 9.02 -11.88
CA GLN A 81 0.58 7.86 -11.23
C GLN A 81 1.59 6.85 -10.65
N TRP A 82 2.85 7.25 -10.51
CA TRP A 82 3.89 6.47 -9.83
C TRP A 82 3.48 5.89 -8.46
N PRO A 83 2.59 6.51 -7.64
CA PRO A 83 2.20 5.92 -6.36
C PRO A 83 1.48 4.58 -6.53
N PHE A 84 0.71 4.40 -7.60
CA PHE A 84 0.04 3.13 -7.89
C PHE A 84 1.04 2.04 -8.30
N TRP A 85 2.01 2.41 -9.12
CA TRP A 85 3.09 1.50 -9.52
C TRP A 85 3.92 1.06 -8.33
N VAL A 86 4.18 1.95 -7.37
CA VAL A 86 4.89 1.60 -6.14
C VAL A 86 4.03 0.71 -5.24
N LEU A 87 2.73 0.95 -5.12
CA LEU A 87 1.83 0.05 -4.39
C LEU A 87 1.86 -1.37 -4.98
N VAL A 88 1.83 -1.49 -6.31
CA VAL A 88 1.94 -2.78 -7.01
C VAL A 88 3.32 -3.40 -6.82
N ALA A 89 4.39 -2.63 -7.04
CA ALA A 89 5.77 -3.13 -7.01
C ALA A 89 6.18 -3.64 -5.64
N VAL A 90 5.78 -2.95 -4.57
CA VAL A 90 6.06 -3.38 -3.19
C VAL A 90 5.30 -4.65 -2.82
N GLN A 91 4.16 -4.92 -3.47
CA GLN A 91 3.29 -6.06 -3.16
C GLN A 91 3.55 -7.29 -4.03
N LEU A 92 4.21 -7.13 -5.18
CA LEU A 92 4.62 -8.23 -6.07
C LEU A 92 5.32 -9.39 -5.35
N PRO A 93 6.26 -9.17 -4.40
CA PRO A 93 6.93 -10.26 -3.70
C PRO A 93 6.09 -10.90 -2.61
N SER A 94 5.06 -10.19 -2.13
CA SER A 94 4.44 -10.48 -0.83
C SER A 94 3.08 -11.15 -0.96
N PHE A 95 2.22 -10.77 -1.93
CA PHE A 95 0.86 -11.31 -2.03
C PHE A 95 0.19 -11.02 -3.40
N PRO A 96 -0.45 -12.00 -4.07
CA PRO A 96 -1.21 -11.78 -5.30
C PRO A 96 -2.36 -10.78 -5.12
N LEU A 97 -2.91 -10.71 -3.91
CA LEU A 97 -4.05 -9.87 -3.55
C LEU A 97 -3.71 -8.37 -3.60
N GLY A 98 -2.48 -8.00 -3.21
CA GLY A 98 -2.00 -6.63 -3.29
C GLY A 98 -1.84 -6.15 -4.74
N THR A 99 -1.20 -6.98 -5.57
CA THR A 99 -1.07 -6.76 -7.02
C THR A 99 -2.43 -6.61 -7.69
N LEU A 100 -3.41 -7.45 -7.34
CA LEU A 100 -4.79 -7.36 -7.86
C LEU A 100 -5.49 -6.07 -7.42
N MET A 101 -5.31 -5.63 -6.17
CA MET A 101 -5.87 -4.37 -5.68
C MET A 101 -5.23 -3.16 -6.38
N GLY A 102 -3.91 -3.15 -6.55
CA GLY A 102 -3.19 -2.09 -7.26
C GLY A 102 -3.53 -2.02 -8.75
N ALA A 103 -3.57 -3.17 -9.44
CA ALA A 103 -4.01 -3.25 -10.83
C ALA A 103 -5.49 -2.87 -10.99
N GLY A 104 -6.33 -3.28 -10.04
CA GLY A 104 -7.75 -2.89 -9.98
C GLY A 104 -7.94 -1.39 -9.89
N LEU A 105 -7.14 -0.69 -9.07
CA LEU A 105 -7.15 0.78 -9.00
C LEU A 105 -6.75 1.44 -10.32
N ILE A 106 -5.71 0.92 -10.99
CA ILE A 106 -5.28 1.42 -12.31
C ILE A 106 -6.41 1.22 -13.34
N PHE A 107 -7.03 0.04 -13.35
CA PHE A 107 -8.15 -0.26 -14.24
C PHE A 107 -9.35 0.66 -14.01
N LEU A 108 -9.74 0.85 -12.74
CA LEU A 108 -10.84 1.76 -12.37
C LEU A 108 -10.55 3.18 -12.84
N LYS A 109 -9.31 3.65 -12.72
CA LYS A 109 -8.93 4.97 -13.20
C LYS A 109 -9.06 5.09 -14.71
N ILE A 110 -8.44 4.18 -15.47
CA ILE A 110 -8.46 4.23 -16.94
C ILE A 110 -9.90 4.19 -17.48
N LYS A 111 -10.77 3.40 -16.85
CA LYS A 111 -12.13 3.17 -17.33
C LYS A 111 -13.12 4.29 -16.95
N PHE A 112 -13.01 4.85 -15.75
CA PHE A 112 -14.02 5.79 -15.21
C PHE A 112 -13.54 7.24 -15.12
N HIS A 113 -12.24 7.46 -15.16
CA HIS A 113 -11.61 8.79 -15.29
C HIS A 113 -10.65 8.79 -16.49
N PRO A 114 -11.18 8.55 -17.72
CA PRO A 114 -10.35 8.56 -18.91
C PRO A 114 -9.78 9.96 -19.14
N ARG A 115 -8.58 10.03 -19.70
CA ARG A 115 -7.93 11.32 -20.01
C ARG A 115 -8.88 12.14 -20.90
N ARG A 116 -9.07 13.41 -20.57
CA ARG A 116 -9.46 14.39 -21.60
C ARG A 116 -8.24 14.56 -22.49
N GLN A 117 -8.36 14.13 -23.74
CA GLN A 117 -7.37 14.42 -24.78
C GLN A 117 -7.29 15.93 -25.01
#